data_AF-A0A6N9EN38-F1
#
_entry.id   AF-A0A6N9EN38-F1
#
_cell.length_a   1.000
_cell.length_b   1.000
_cell.length_c   1.000
_cell.angle_alpha   90.00
_cell.angle_beta   90.00
_cell.angle_gamma   90.00
#
_symmetry.space_group_name_H-M   'P 1'
#
loop_
_entity.id
_entity.type
_entity.pdbx_description
1 polymer ?
#
loop_
_entity_poly.entity_id
_entity_poly.type
_entity_poly.pdbx_seq_one_letter_code
_entity_poly.pdbx_strand_id
1 'polypeptide(L)'
;MVHPVLNLVRHGLQLWLRGQCDALDHLHLDLQGTPEGLLKGRLAAAHLQARGIVWGACRLSRAIITCRDLQLDPGRLRPGQPMALAAPLNVTLEVWCSAADLQHMVLGPGEAPMGAALLAHFRGPNSGNCRGWRLQITETGVRLLPPTQQTRT
;
A
#
# COMPACT_ATOMS: atom_id res chain seq x y z
N MET A 1 13.61 -18.15 -13.76
CA MET A 1 14.16 -17.34 -14.87
C MET A 1 14.05 -15.87 -14.50
N VAL A 2 15.10 -15.10 -14.72
CA VAL A 2 15.12 -13.65 -14.42
C VAL A 2 14.48 -12.91 -15.59
N HIS A 3 13.41 -12.14 -15.33
CA HIS A 3 12.73 -11.36 -16.36
C HIS A 3 13.22 -9.90 -16.31
N PRO A 4 14.05 -9.45 -17.26
CA PRO A 4 14.72 -8.14 -17.16
C PRO A 4 13.74 -6.97 -17.08
N VAL A 5 12.63 -7.03 -17.82
CA VAL A 5 11.59 -5.99 -17.81
C VAL A 5 10.89 -5.88 -16.46
N LEU A 6 10.53 -7.01 -15.84
CA LEU A 6 9.93 -7.04 -14.50
C LEU A 6 10.89 -6.52 -13.43
N ASN A 7 12.18 -6.86 -13.55
CA ASN A 7 13.21 -6.33 -12.67
C ASN A 7 13.39 -4.83 -12.83
N LEU A 8 13.35 -4.31 -14.06
CA LEU A 8 13.42 -2.87 -14.30
C LEU A 8 12.24 -2.14 -13.64
N VAL A 9 11.01 -2.64 -13.82
CA VAL A 9 9.82 -2.05 -13.19
C VAL A 9 9.90 -2.14 -11.67
N ARG A 10 10.35 -3.27 -11.12
CA ARG A 10 10.57 -3.43 -9.67
C ARG A 10 11.52 -2.37 -9.13
N HIS A 11 12.68 -2.20 -9.75
CA HIS A 11 13.67 -1.20 -9.31
C HIS A 11 13.14 0.23 -9.48
N GLY A 12 12.48 0.52 -10.61
CA GLY A 12 11.86 1.82 -10.84
C GLY A 12 10.81 2.17 -9.78
N LEU A 13 9.94 1.21 -9.43
CA LEU A 13 8.97 1.38 -8.35
C LEU A 13 9.63 1.53 -6.99
N GLN A 14 10.70 0.78 -6.70
CA GLN A 14 11.44 0.94 -5.44
C GLN A 14 12.07 2.33 -5.31
N LEU A 15 12.65 2.85 -6.39
CA LEU A 15 13.22 4.20 -6.42
C LEU A 15 12.13 5.25 -6.26
N TRP A 16 11.02 5.11 -6.99
CA TRP A 16 9.89 6.01 -6.89
C TRP A 16 9.30 6.03 -5.46
N LEU A 17 9.04 4.85 -4.87
CA LEU A 17 8.52 4.73 -3.49
C LEU A 17 9.45 5.37 -2.47
N ARG A 18 10.76 5.17 -2.60
CA ARG A 18 11.75 5.84 -1.74
C ARG A 18 11.68 7.35 -1.87
N GLY A 19 11.51 7.87 -3.09
CA GLY A 19 11.38 9.31 -3.34
C GLY A 19 10.06 9.92 -2.87
N GLN A 20 9.04 9.10 -2.57
CA GLN A 20 7.78 9.58 -1.98
C GLN A 20 7.83 9.68 -0.44
N CYS A 21 8.81 9.05 0.20
CA CYS A 21 8.93 9.04 1.66
C CYS A 21 10.04 9.97 2.13
N ASP A 22 9.82 10.66 3.25
CA ASP A 22 10.87 11.45 3.91
C ASP A 22 11.93 10.53 4.53
N ALA A 23 11.50 9.36 5.03
CA ALA A 23 12.39 8.28 5.46
C ALA A 23 11.78 6.91 5.14
N LEU A 24 12.64 5.96 4.76
CA LEU A 24 12.27 4.59 4.45
C LEU A 24 13.48 3.66 4.64
N ASP A 25 13.64 3.13 5.84
CA ASP A 25 14.83 2.35 6.23
C ASP A 25 14.98 1.08 5.39
N HIS A 26 13.88 0.35 5.21
CA HIS A 26 13.89 -0.86 4.43
C HIS A 26 12.69 -0.92 3.49
N LEU A 27 12.97 -1.35 2.25
CA LEU A 27 11.99 -1.55 1.21
C LEU A 27 12.29 -2.83 0.46
N HIS A 28 11.36 -3.78 0.49
CA HIS A 28 11.39 -4.98 -0.32
C HIS A 28 10.12 -5.02 -1.16
N LEU A 29 10.28 -5.11 -2.48
CA LEU A 29 9.17 -5.18 -3.43
C LEU A 29 9.31 -6.45 -4.25
N ASP A 30 8.26 -7.26 -4.20
CA ASP A 30 8.08 -8.41 -5.07
C ASP A 30 6.94 -8.21 -6.05
N LEU A 31 7.21 -8.51 -7.32
CA LEU A 31 6.27 -8.40 -8.42
C LEU A 31 6.12 -9.78 -9.06
N GLN A 32 4.88 -10.24 -9.16
CA GLN A 32 4.51 -11.50 -9.78
C GLN A 32 3.75 -11.22 -11.08
N GLY A 33 4.19 -11.86 -12.15
CA GLY A 33 3.58 -11.72 -13.47
C GLY A 33 4.52 -12.17 -14.56
N THR A 34 4.11 -11.94 -15.81
CA THR A 34 4.93 -12.23 -16.99
C THR A 34 5.32 -10.93 -17.70
N PRO A 35 6.43 -10.90 -18.45
CA PRO A 35 6.81 -9.75 -19.26
C PRO A 35 5.71 -9.30 -20.23
N GLU A 36 5.05 -10.24 -20.91
CA GLU A 36 3.99 -9.93 -21.87
C GLU A 36 2.75 -9.38 -21.17
N GLY A 37 2.46 -9.87 -19.97
CA GLY A 37 1.39 -9.34 -19.12
C GLY A 37 1.67 -7.90 -18.74
N LEU A 38 2.89 -7.62 -18.26
CA LEU A 38 3.31 -6.28 -17.83
C LEU A 38 3.25 -5.26 -18.98
N LEU A 39 3.70 -5.64 -20.18
CA LEU A 39 3.61 -4.80 -21.38
C LEU A 39 2.16 -4.50 -21.79
N LYS A 40 1.22 -5.39 -21.44
CA LYS A 40 -0.23 -5.19 -21.60
C LYS A 40 -0.87 -4.49 -20.39
N GLY A 41 -0.08 -3.99 -19.45
CA GLY A 41 -0.56 -3.32 -18.23
C GLY A 41 -1.07 -4.26 -17.14
N ARG A 42 -0.74 -5.56 -17.18
CA ARG A 42 -1.21 -6.55 -16.20
C ARG A 42 -0.09 -7.07 -15.31
N LEU A 43 -0.32 -7.05 -14.01
CA LEU A 43 0.54 -7.68 -13.01
C LEU A 43 -0.30 -8.58 -12.10
N ALA A 44 0.08 -9.83 -11.96
CA ALA A 44 -0.70 -10.83 -11.22
C ALA A 44 -0.75 -10.51 -9.73
N ALA A 45 0.39 -10.14 -9.14
CA ALA A 45 0.44 -9.67 -7.75
C ALA A 45 1.64 -8.76 -7.50
N ALA A 46 1.50 -7.92 -6.48
CA ALA A 46 2.62 -7.19 -5.90
C ALA A 46 2.62 -7.39 -4.39
N HIS A 47 3.78 -7.64 -3.82
CA HIS A 47 3.99 -7.74 -2.38
C HIS A 47 5.07 -6.76 -1.95
N LEU A 48 4.72 -5.84 -1.08
CA LEU A 48 5.59 -4.80 -0.59
C LEU A 48 5.75 -4.96 0.91
N GLN A 49 7.00 -4.94 1.36
CA GLN A 49 7.34 -4.87 2.77
C GLN A 49 8.21 -3.64 2.98
N ALA A 50 7.82 -2.81 3.94
CA ALA A 50 8.52 -1.58 4.26
C ALA A 50 8.70 -1.45 5.77
N ARG A 51 9.79 -0.81 6.21
CA ARG A 51 10.08 -0.50 7.61
C ARG A 51 10.67 0.89 7.75
N GLY A 52 10.44 1.52 8.91
CA GLY A 52 10.93 2.86 9.20
C GLY A 52 10.37 3.89 8.23
N ILE A 53 9.05 3.86 8.04
CA ILE A 53 8.36 4.66 7.03
C ILE A 53 7.97 5.99 7.66
N VAL A 54 8.45 7.08 7.08
CA VAL A 54 8.04 8.44 7.40
C VAL A 54 7.56 9.12 6.12
N TRP A 55 6.34 9.63 6.15
CA TRP A 55 5.74 10.37 5.05
C TRP A 55 4.89 11.50 5.62
N GLY A 56 5.39 12.73 5.51
CA GLY A 56 4.82 13.88 6.20
C GLY A 56 4.76 13.65 7.71
N ALA A 57 3.57 13.75 8.30
CA ALA A 57 3.36 13.47 9.72
C ALA A 57 3.07 11.99 10.03
N CYS A 58 2.91 11.14 9.00
CA CYS A 58 2.65 9.71 9.16
C CYS A 58 3.95 8.96 9.49
N ARG A 59 3.91 8.15 10.55
CA ARG A 59 5.05 7.33 11.01
C ARG A 59 4.61 5.89 11.26
N LEU A 60 5.17 4.98 10.47
CA LEU A 60 4.92 3.55 10.58
C LEU A 60 6.24 2.79 10.77
N SER A 61 6.29 1.93 11.77
CA SER A 61 7.47 1.08 12.00
C SER A 61 7.55 -0.03 10.96
N ARG A 62 6.40 -0.50 10.46
CA ARG A 62 6.32 -1.50 9.39
C ARG A 62 5.01 -1.36 8.61
N ALA A 63 5.09 -1.65 7.31
CA ALA A 63 3.92 -1.91 6.47
C ALA A 63 4.16 -3.14 5.60
N ILE A 64 3.15 -4.00 5.50
CA ILE A 64 3.08 -5.07 4.50
C ILE A 64 1.85 -4.78 3.64
N ILE A 65 2.08 -4.65 2.34
CA ILE A 65 1.04 -4.34 1.36
C ILE A 65 1.02 -5.47 0.34
N THR A 66 -0.15 -6.07 0.13
CA THR A 66 -0.34 -7.08 -0.90
C THR A 66 -1.46 -6.67 -1.83
N CYS A 67 -1.17 -6.66 -3.12
CA CYS A 67 -2.12 -6.36 -4.18
C CYS A 67 -2.20 -7.57 -5.12
N ARG A 68 -3.39 -7.83 -5.66
CA ARG A 68 -3.61 -8.87 -6.68
C ARG A 68 -4.37 -8.30 -7.86
N ASP A 69 -4.15 -8.91 -9.01
CA ASP A 69 -4.84 -8.58 -10.28
C ASP A 69 -4.74 -7.09 -10.63
N LEU A 70 -3.54 -6.52 -10.52
CA LEU A 70 -3.28 -5.13 -10.87
C LEU A 70 -3.40 -4.97 -12.39
N GLN A 71 -4.40 -4.18 -12.81
CA GLN A 71 -4.63 -3.85 -14.20
C GLN A 71 -4.49 -2.34 -14.38
N LEU A 72 -3.52 -1.97 -15.20
CA LEU A 72 -3.23 -0.61 -15.63
C LEU A 72 -3.79 -0.42 -17.04
N ASP A 73 -4.13 0.81 -17.38
CA ASP A 73 -4.53 1.18 -18.73
C ASP A 73 -3.35 1.82 -19.48
N PRO A 74 -2.56 1.03 -20.24
CA PRO A 74 -1.45 1.56 -21.01
C PRO A 74 -1.91 2.49 -22.16
N GLY A 75 -3.17 2.37 -22.61
CA GLY A 75 -3.74 3.25 -23.64
C GLY A 75 -3.96 4.68 -23.14
N ARG A 76 -3.97 4.88 -21.82
CA ARG A 76 -4.08 6.19 -21.16
C ARG A 76 -2.74 6.69 -20.59
N LEU A 77 -1.64 6.03 -20.89
CA LEU A 77 -0.32 6.45 -20.46
C LEU A 77 0.06 7.79 -21.12
N ARG A 78 0.17 8.85 -20.31
CA ARG A 78 0.65 10.16 -20.75
C ARG A 78 1.96 10.51 -20.03
N PRO A 79 2.97 11.04 -20.73
CA PRO A 79 4.20 11.49 -20.10
C PRO A 79 3.90 12.47 -18.95
N GLY A 80 4.52 12.23 -17.79
CA GLY A 80 4.33 13.08 -16.60
C GLY A 80 3.02 12.88 -15.83
N GLN A 81 2.11 12.01 -16.28
CA GLN A 81 0.89 11.68 -15.55
C GLN A 81 0.97 10.30 -14.89
N PRO A 82 0.37 10.12 -13.70
CA PRO A 82 0.20 8.80 -13.10
C PRO A 82 -0.58 7.87 -14.05
N MET A 83 -0.14 6.62 -14.14
CA MET A 83 -0.83 5.61 -14.94
C MET A 83 -2.16 5.25 -14.29
N ALA A 84 -3.25 5.33 -15.06
CA ALA A 84 -4.58 5.02 -14.56
C ALA A 84 -4.75 3.52 -14.31
N LEU A 85 -5.45 3.18 -13.21
CA LEU A 85 -5.95 1.83 -12.98
C LEU A 85 -7.09 1.55 -13.97
N ALA A 86 -7.04 0.41 -14.66
CA ALA A 86 -8.11 -0.03 -15.55
C ALA A 86 -9.31 -0.61 -14.79
N ALA A 87 -9.09 -1.06 -13.55
CA ALA A 87 -10.12 -1.58 -12.66
C ALA A 87 -9.78 -1.24 -11.20
N PRO A 88 -10.78 -1.20 -10.29
CA PRO A 88 -10.54 -1.03 -8.86
C PRO A 88 -9.54 -2.07 -8.34
N LEU A 89 -8.53 -1.60 -7.60
CA LEU A 89 -7.50 -2.46 -7.04
C LEU A 89 -7.88 -2.87 -5.62
N ASN A 90 -7.91 -4.18 -5.36
CA ASN A 90 -8.00 -4.71 -4.01
C ASN A 90 -6.60 -4.79 -3.40
N VAL A 91 -6.42 -4.08 -2.30
CA VAL A 91 -5.16 -4.03 -1.57
C VAL A 91 -5.40 -4.56 -0.16
N THR A 92 -4.50 -5.37 0.37
CA THR A 92 -4.48 -5.76 1.79
C THR A 92 -3.30 -5.05 2.45
N LEU A 93 -3.57 -4.34 3.55
CA LEU A 93 -2.57 -3.65 4.35
C LEU A 93 -2.49 -4.27 5.74
N GLU A 94 -1.27 -4.57 6.16
CA GLU A 94 -0.94 -4.79 7.57
C GLU A 94 0.07 -3.71 7.96
N VAL A 95 -0.25 -2.93 8.99
CA VAL A 95 0.59 -1.81 9.44
C VAL A 95 0.89 -1.93 10.92
N TRP A 96 2.08 -1.47 11.29
CA TRP A 96 2.52 -1.37 12.67
C TRP A 96 3.03 0.04 12.92
N CYS A 97 2.68 0.58 14.07
CA CYS A 97 3.22 1.84 14.59
C CYS A 97 3.49 1.67 16.09
N SER A 98 4.44 2.43 16.63
CA SER A 98 4.62 2.49 18.08
C SER A 98 3.51 3.33 18.71
N ALA A 99 3.30 3.18 20.02
CA ALA A 99 2.36 4.05 20.74
C ALA A 99 2.77 5.54 20.67
N ALA A 100 4.08 5.81 20.71
CA ALA A 100 4.62 7.16 20.58
C ALA A 100 4.36 7.75 19.18
N ASP A 101 4.55 6.96 18.12
CA ASP A 101 4.25 7.39 16.75
C ASP A 101 2.76 7.62 16.55
N LEU A 102 1.91 6.75 17.11
CA LEU A 102 0.46 6.92 17.03
C LEU A 102 0.01 8.20 17.76
N GLN A 103 0.54 8.45 18.95
CA GLN A 103 0.28 9.68 19.68
C GLN A 103 0.74 10.91 18.87
N HIS A 104 1.92 10.84 18.26
CA HIS A 104 2.42 11.90 17.39
C HIS A 104 1.51 12.12 16.16
N MET A 105 1.03 11.06 15.52
CA MET A 105 0.11 11.16 14.37
C MET A 105 -1.25 11.76 14.76
N VAL A 106 -1.75 11.46 15.96
CA VAL A 106 -3.05 11.97 16.45
C VAL A 106 -2.95 13.43 16.89
N LEU A 107 -1.88 13.80 17.60
CA LEU A 107 -1.73 15.12 18.21
C LEU A 107 -0.95 16.10 17.33
N GLY A 108 -0.23 15.61 16.32
CA GLY A 108 0.61 16.43 15.46
C GLY A 108 -0.15 17.14 14.34
N PRO A 109 0.40 18.24 13.80
CA PRO A 109 -0.17 18.93 12.65
C PRO A 109 0.05 18.08 11.37
N GLY A 110 -1.02 17.82 10.62
CA GLY A 110 -0.94 17.32 9.23
C GLY A 110 -1.58 15.96 8.93
N GLU A 111 -1.73 15.05 9.91
CA GLU A 111 -2.25 13.69 9.67
C GLU A 111 -3.22 13.20 10.78
N ALA A 112 -3.85 14.13 11.50
CA ALA A 112 -4.80 13.82 12.57
C ALA A 112 -5.95 12.86 12.16
N PRO A 113 -6.52 12.92 10.93
CA PRO A 113 -7.53 11.96 10.49
C PRO A 113 -6.99 10.53 10.37
N MET A 114 -5.76 10.36 9.87
CA MET A 114 -5.10 9.06 9.76
C MET A 114 -4.76 8.51 11.15
N GLY A 115 -4.17 9.35 12.01
CA GLY A 115 -3.89 9.00 13.41
C GLY A 115 -5.16 8.60 14.16
N ALA A 116 -6.27 9.34 13.99
CA ALA A 116 -7.56 9.02 14.59
C ALA A 116 -8.15 7.72 14.04
N ALA A 117 -8.05 7.46 12.74
CA ALA A 117 -8.50 6.22 12.13
C ALA A 117 -7.71 5.00 12.65
N LEU A 118 -6.39 5.12 12.75
CA LEU A 118 -5.53 4.11 13.34
C LEU A 118 -5.83 3.91 14.83
N LEU A 119 -6.04 5.00 15.59
CA LEU A 119 -6.36 4.92 17.02
C LEU A 119 -7.72 4.27 17.29
N ALA A 120 -8.75 4.64 16.52
CA ALA A 120 -10.07 4.00 16.59
C ALA A 120 -9.97 2.51 16.24
N HIS A 121 -9.09 2.15 15.30
CA HIS A 121 -8.83 0.77 14.91
C HIS A 121 -8.12 -0.04 16.01
N PHE A 122 -7.04 0.49 16.60
CA PHE A 122 -6.31 -0.19 17.68
C PHE A 122 -7.13 -0.33 18.97
N ARG A 123 -8.16 0.50 19.18
CA ARG A 123 -9.09 0.44 20.32
C ARG A 123 -10.27 -0.53 20.15
N GLY A 124 -10.42 -1.17 18.98
CA GLY A 124 -11.49 -2.14 18.72
C GLY A 124 -11.25 -3.53 19.35
N PRO A 125 -12.26 -4.42 19.38
CA PRO A 125 -12.20 -5.74 20.03
C PRO A 125 -11.17 -6.72 19.45
N ASN A 126 -10.45 -6.34 18.39
CA ASN A 126 -9.37 -7.10 17.75
C ASN A 126 -7.99 -6.45 17.96
N SER A 127 -7.81 -5.70 19.05
CA SER A 127 -6.56 -5.03 19.39
C SER A 127 -5.37 -6.00 19.35
N GLY A 128 -4.49 -5.84 18.36
CA GLY A 128 -3.22 -6.58 18.25
C GLY A 128 -3.04 -7.50 17.03
N ASN A 129 -4.05 -7.69 16.17
CA ASN A 129 -3.87 -8.52 14.96
C ASN A 129 -4.57 -7.91 13.73
N CYS A 130 -3.77 -7.42 12.76
CA CYS A 130 -4.22 -6.69 11.58
C CYS A 130 -4.62 -7.60 10.39
N ARG A 131 -4.98 -8.87 10.62
CA ARG A 131 -5.37 -9.77 9.53
C ARG A 131 -6.76 -9.43 8.97
N GLY A 132 -6.86 -9.27 7.64
CA GLY A 132 -8.11 -9.32 6.88
C GLY A 132 -8.72 -8.00 6.42
N TRP A 133 -8.09 -6.86 6.69
CA TRP A 133 -8.55 -5.56 6.20
C TRP A 133 -8.24 -5.38 4.71
N ARG A 134 -9.18 -4.78 3.97
CA ARG A 134 -9.04 -4.50 2.53
C ARG A 134 -9.04 -2.99 2.30
N LEU A 135 -7.94 -2.45 1.81
CA LEU A 135 -7.84 -1.10 1.29
C LEU A 135 -8.31 -1.11 -0.18
N GLN A 136 -9.38 -0.38 -0.47
CA GLN A 136 -9.91 -0.21 -1.83
C GLN A 136 -9.50 1.18 -2.31
N ILE A 137 -8.68 1.22 -3.36
CA ILE A 137 -8.29 2.47 -4.02
C ILE A 137 -9.24 2.67 -5.21
N THR A 138 -10.02 3.75 -5.19
CA THR A 138 -10.93 4.15 -6.26
C THR A 138 -10.48 5.48 -6.87
N GLU A 139 -11.03 5.85 -8.03
CA GLU A 139 -10.76 7.16 -8.66
C GLU A 139 -11.16 8.35 -7.75
N THR A 140 -12.06 8.12 -6.80
CA THR A 140 -12.56 9.10 -5.82
C THR A 140 -11.78 9.13 -4.50
N GLY A 141 -10.75 8.29 -4.33
CA GLY A 141 -9.90 8.27 -3.14
C GLY A 141 -9.67 6.87 -2.57
N VAL A 142 -9.13 6.82 -1.35
CA VAL A 142 -8.76 5.58 -0.66
C VAL A 142 -9.83 5.25 0.40
N ARG A 143 -10.40 4.03 0.35
CA ARG A 143 -11.34 3.52 1.36
C ARG A 143 -10.77 2.31 2.09
N LEU A 144 -10.81 2.33 3.42
CA LEU A 144 -10.57 1.16 4.25
C LEU A 144 -11.87 0.37 4.43
N LEU A 145 -11.88 -0.90 3.99
CA LEU A 145 -12.95 -1.85 4.21
C LEU A 145 -12.60 -2.78 5.38
N PRO A 146 -13.49 -2.96 6.35
CA PRO A 146 -13.27 -3.90 7.44
C PRO A 146 -13.24 -5.34 6.92
N PRO A 147 -12.56 -6.27 7.63
CA PRO A 147 -12.66 -7.70 7.34
C PRO A 147 -14.13 -8.08 7.41
N THR A 148 -14.62 -8.76 6.37
CA THR A 148 -15.96 -9.35 6.35
C THR A 148 -16.10 -10.20 7.61
N GLN A 149 -16.96 -9.78 8.54
CA GLN A 149 -17.32 -10.59 9.70
C GLN A 149 -17.87 -11.91 9.16
N GLN A 150 -17.10 -12.99 9.30
CA GLN A 150 -17.63 -14.33 9.12
C GLN A 150 -18.68 -14.52 10.21
N THR A 151 -19.94 -14.42 9.82
CA THR A 151 -21.08 -14.89 10.61
C THR A 151 -20.83 -16.38 10.87
N ARG A 152 -20.36 -16.71 12.07
CA ARG A 152 -20.38 -18.07 12.58
C ARG A 152 -21.85 -18.39 12.86
N THR A 153 -22.44 -19.20 12.00
CA THR A 153 -23.61 -20.04 12.32
C THR A 153 -23.26 -21.04 13.40
#